data_AF-A0A6V1RYI1-F1
#
_entry.id   AF-A0A6V1RYI1-F1
#
_cell.length_a   1.000
_cell.length_b   1.000
_cell.length_c   1.000
_cell.angle_alpha   90.00
_cell.angle_beta   90.00
_cell.angle_gamma   90.00
#
_symmetry.space_group_name_H-M   'P 1'
#
loop_
_entity.id
_entity.type
_entity.pdbx_description
1 polymer ?
#
loop_
_entity_poly.entity_id
_entity_poly.type
_entity_poly.pdbx_seq_one_letter_code
_entity_poly.pdbx_strand_id
1 'polypeptide(L)'
;MEEGQQLYGMTFHNAKDLTIRHLAVIEDCSPWHGGANFVPTHFAFVARLEQVLQLIEPSISIPYWNYVLDSHQYGPEWAKSEVFSDDYFGAYTDSATGKLEGRWGSVPIGRVTQPSELNTFHNSYGVITGEHNQDNHFFLTRSTTTCGWAFQQLTPPGCDEEQAVLEQPGFETFYQKVDGKLHAILHPLLGGAWYCDYDAVGAMEALEGDEQAQLALETILISTANNWEQAYDYGFYSSPPSFGVLNDDSPFEEARITLKDIECSDVDTMEFDEVYKHLDEMSYLVSSNEYFNWFDTANFTDDGIFQFKNVDSIKNEFLMRAMLKILCSAGGLSPMSSPLGSSADPLFAATHSLYNRHWSYLRLANPDWDATFYEGTQTCYGFNADDVMVWQGFLGEEGDDLHFYTQQELLDIFSPSNAALPYMHDSLDFSYCSG
;
A
#
# COMPACT_ATOMS: atom_id res chain seq x y z
N MET A 1 9.22 -15.11 18.03
CA MET A 1 8.11 -14.68 18.90
C MET A 1 8.34 -15.13 20.34
N GLU A 2 8.38 -16.44 20.61
CA GLU A 2 8.49 -16.99 21.98
C GLU A 2 9.64 -16.39 22.80
N GLU A 3 10.84 -16.30 22.24
CA GLU A 3 11.99 -15.68 22.92
C GLU A 3 11.72 -14.22 23.32
N GLY A 4 11.13 -13.44 22.40
CA GLY A 4 10.79 -12.05 22.68
C GLY A 4 9.71 -11.92 23.75
N GLN A 5 8.67 -12.76 23.72
CA GLN A 5 7.64 -12.77 24.76
C GLN A 5 8.17 -13.22 26.13
N GLN A 6 9.15 -14.13 26.17
CA GLN A 6 9.83 -14.52 27.40
C GLN A 6 10.68 -13.38 27.99
N LEU A 7 11.29 -12.56 27.13
CA LEU A 7 12.15 -11.45 27.56
C LEU A 7 11.37 -10.18 27.90
N TYR A 8 10.32 -9.88 27.14
CA TYR A 8 9.66 -8.57 27.11
C TYR A 8 8.18 -8.62 27.52
N GLY A 9 7.62 -9.79 27.80
CA GLY A 9 6.22 -9.96 28.21
C GLY A 9 5.30 -10.37 27.05
N MET A 10 4.06 -10.76 27.40
CA MET A 10 3.13 -11.36 26.44
C MET A 10 2.65 -10.40 25.35
N THR A 11 2.74 -9.09 25.58
CA THR A 11 2.39 -8.03 24.63
C THR A 11 3.45 -7.78 23.57
N PHE A 12 4.61 -8.46 23.65
CA PHE A 12 5.64 -8.38 22.61
C PHE A 12 5.19 -9.03 21.30
N HIS A 13 5.38 -8.32 20.19
CA HIS A 13 5.17 -8.81 18.83
C HIS A 13 6.38 -8.50 17.95
N ASN A 14 6.94 -9.48 17.24
CA ASN A 14 8.01 -9.21 16.29
C ASN A 14 7.45 -8.70 14.94
N ALA A 15 8.33 -8.16 14.08
CA ALA A 15 7.95 -7.63 12.77
C ALA A 15 7.12 -8.62 11.93
N LYS A 16 7.51 -9.91 11.90
CA LYS A 16 6.75 -10.97 11.21
C LYS A 16 5.29 -11.01 11.67
N ASP A 17 5.02 -10.98 12.97
CA ASP A 17 3.65 -11.06 13.50
C ASP A 17 2.84 -9.80 13.25
N LEU A 18 3.48 -8.62 13.33
CA LEU A 18 2.82 -7.36 12.95
C LEU A 18 2.41 -7.38 11.48
N THR A 19 3.29 -7.84 10.60
CA THR A 19 2.95 -8.07 9.19
C THR A 19 1.80 -9.06 9.07
N ILE A 20 1.85 -10.24 9.69
CA ILE A 20 0.75 -11.22 9.66
C ILE A 20 -0.59 -10.59 10.09
N ARG A 21 -0.59 -9.74 11.11
CA ARG A 21 -1.81 -9.03 11.55
C ARG A 21 -2.32 -8.09 10.48
N HIS A 22 -1.44 -7.32 9.83
CA HIS A 22 -1.81 -6.47 8.70
C HIS A 22 -2.40 -7.27 7.53
N LEU A 23 -1.90 -8.49 7.29
CA LEU A 23 -2.47 -9.42 6.31
C LEU A 23 -3.73 -10.15 6.79
N ALA A 24 -4.13 -9.99 8.06
CA ALA A 24 -5.21 -10.78 8.62
C ALA A 24 -6.53 -10.48 7.91
N VAL A 25 -7.14 -11.52 7.36
CA VAL A 25 -8.51 -11.50 6.88
C VAL A 25 -9.39 -12.04 7.99
N ILE A 26 -10.43 -11.28 8.35
CA ILE A 26 -11.42 -11.68 9.35
C ILE A 26 -12.74 -11.83 8.61
N GLU A 27 -13.30 -13.04 8.59
CA GLU A 27 -14.56 -13.35 7.89
C GLU A 27 -14.55 -12.92 6.41
N ASP A 28 -13.49 -13.27 5.68
CA ASP A 28 -13.26 -12.94 4.26
C ASP A 28 -13.12 -11.43 3.95
N CYS A 29 -12.92 -10.61 4.99
CA CYS A 29 -12.72 -9.17 4.89
C CYS A 29 -11.33 -8.72 5.31
N SER A 30 -10.76 -7.75 4.61
CA SER A 30 -9.58 -7.01 5.07
C SER A 30 -10.06 -5.93 6.05
N PRO A 31 -9.81 -6.06 7.37
CA PRO A 31 -10.28 -5.09 8.35
C PRO A 31 -9.37 -3.84 8.40
N TRP A 32 -8.51 -3.65 7.40
CA TRP A 32 -7.49 -2.59 7.35
C TRP A 32 -7.77 -1.51 6.30
N HIS A 33 -8.43 -1.85 5.21
CA HIS A 33 -8.54 -0.99 4.02
C HIS A 33 -9.99 -0.79 3.59
N GLY A 34 -10.26 0.25 2.80
CA GLY A 34 -11.54 0.40 2.08
C GLY A 34 -12.72 0.91 2.90
N GLY A 35 -12.49 1.41 4.11
CA GLY A 35 -13.54 1.93 4.99
C GLY A 35 -13.04 2.74 6.18
N ALA A 36 -13.97 3.14 7.05
CA ALA A 36 -13.72 3.98 8.23
C ALA A 36 -12.77 3.32 9.25
N ASN A 37 -12.60 2.01 9.16
CA ASN A 37 -11.61 1.21 9.87
C ASN A 37 -10.15 1.61 9.57
N PHE A 38 -9.87 2.20 8.41
CA PHE A 38 -8.51 2.50 7.96
C PHE A 38 -7.69 3.26 9.02
N VAL A 39 -8.22 4.39 9.50
CA VAL A 39 -7.52 5.25 10.46
C VAL A 39 -7.25 4.55 11.80
N PRO A 40 -8.26 4.07 12.56
CA PRO A 40 -8.01 3.49 13.88
C PRO A 40 -7.10 2.26 13.84
N THR A 41 -7.19 1.44 12.79
CA THR A 41 -6.40 0.20 12.68
C THR A 41 -4.93 0.44 12.34
N HIS A 42 -4.64 1.37 11.43
CA HIS A 42 -3.26 1.77 11.13
C HIS A 42 -2.61 2.49 12.32
N PHE A 43 -3.39 3.22 13.11
CA PHE A 43 -2.88 3.90 14.29
C PHE A 43 -2.56 2.89 15.39
N ALA A 44 -3.44 1.91 15.57
CA ALA A 44 -3.18 0.77 16.44
C ALA A 44 -1.91 0.02 16.02
N PHE A 45 -1.66 -0.14 14.72
CA PHE A 45 -0.41 -0.73 14.22
C PHE A 45 0.81 0.06 14.65
N VAL A 46 0.83 1.36 14.37
CA VAL A 46 1.94 2.26 14.70
C VAL A 46 2.16 2.29 16.22
N ALA A 47 1.10 2.47 17.00
CA ALA A 47 1.16 2.49 18.46
C ALA A 47 1.67 1.16 19.02
N ARG A 48 1.25 0.03 18.44
CA ARG A 48 1.75 -1.29 18.84
C ARG A 48 3.24 -1.43 18.54
N LEU A 49 3.68 -1.03 17.35
CA LEU A 49 5.09 -1.07 17.00
C LEU A 49 5.92 -0.21 17.97
N GLU A 50 5.46 1.00 18.27
CA GLU A 50 6.10 1.88 19.25
C GLU A 50 6.21 1.22 20.63
N GLN A 51 5.09 0.73 21.18
CA GLN A 51 5.06 0.08 22.49
C GLN A 51 5.98 -1.14 22.55
N VAL A 52 6.00 -1.97 21.49
CA VAL A 52 6.92 -3.11 21.41
C VAL A 52 8.37 -2.67 21.44
N LEU A 53 8.74 -1.62 20.70
CA LEU A 53 10.11 -1.08 20.73
C LEU A 53 10.44 -0.50 22.10
N GLN A 54 9.47 0.12 22.79
CA GLN A 54 9.62 0.64 24.14
C GLN A 54 9.79 -0.44 25.21
N LEU A 55 9.35 -1.68 24.97
CA LEU A 55 9.69 -2.82 25.83
C LEU A 55 11.21 -3.11 25.81
N ILE A 56 11.91 -2.73 24.73
CA ILE A 56 13.35 -2.91 24.55
C ILE A 56 14.10 -1.65 24.99
N GLU A 57 13.71 -0.48 24.48
CA GLU A 57 14.27 0.83 24.80
C GLU A 57 13.13 1.84 25.01
N PRO A 58 12.78 2.15 26.28
CA PRO A 58 11.64 2.99 26.61
C PRO A 58 11.67 4.41 26.03
N SER A 59 12.83 4.91 25.60
CA SER A 59 12.94 6.24 25.00
C SER A 59 12.61 6.30 23.50
N ILE A 60 12.33 5.15 22.85
CA ILE A 60 12.01 5.14 21.42
C ILE A 60 10.62 5.71 21.18
N SER A 61 10.52 6.55 20.15
CA SER A 61 9.26 6.94 19.53
C SER A 61 9.34 6.70 18.02
N ILE A 62 8.21 6.36 17.40
CA ILE A 62 8.14 6.19 15.95
C ILE A 62 8.14 7.57 15.29
N PRO A 63 9.10 7.88 14.41
CA PRO A 63 9.09 9.12 13.66
C PRO A 63 7.96 9.09 12.61
N TYR A 64 7.50 10.26 12.18
CA TYR A 64 6.77 10.37 10.92
C TYR A 64 7.69 10.88 9.82
N TRP A 65 7.38 10.54 8.58
CA TRP A 65 8.00 11.12 7.40
C TRP A 65 7.03 12.12 6.77
N ASN A 66 7.40 13.40 6.74
CA ASN A 66 6.64 14.42 6.03
C ASN A 66 6.97 14.42 4.53
N TYR A 67 6.44 13.44 3.80
CA TYR A 67 6.65 13.32 2.36
C TYR A 67 5.99 14.46 1.56
N VAL A 68 5.08 15.25 2.15
CA VAL A 68 4.51 16.45 1.51
C VAL A 68 5.59 17.51 1.31
N LEU A 69 6.44 17.72 2.31
CA LEU A 69 7.60 18.60 2.21
C LEU A 69 8.60 18.11 1.15
N ASP A 70 8.87 16.81 1.12
CA ASP A 70 9.79 16.23 0.15
C ASP A 70 9.22 16.26 -1.28
N SER A 71 7.91 16.07 -1.43
CA SER A 71 7.23 16.26 -2.71
C SER A 71 7.36 17.71 -3.20
N HIS A 72 7.13 18.69 -2.32
CA HIS A 72 7.33 20.10 -2.65
C HIS A 72 8.80 20.43 -2.98
N GLN A 73 9.75 19.84 -2.25
CA GLN A 73 11.18 20.16 -2.42
C GLN A 73 11.82 19.48 -3.65
N TYR A 74 11.47 18.22 -3.91
CA TYR A 74 12.15 17.38 -4.89
C TYR A 74 11.26 16.98 -6.08
N GLY A 75 9.94 17.07 -5.95
CA GLY A 75 8.99 16.66 -7.00
C GLY A 75 9.26 15.22 -7.45
N PRO A 76 9.42 14.97 -8.77
CA PRO A 76 9.75 13.64 -9.30
C PRO A 76 11.07 13.05 -8.78
N GLU A 77 11.98 13.88 -8.25
CA GLU A 77 13.23 13.42 -7.66
C GLU A 77 13.11 13.11 -6.15
N TRP A 78 11.90 12.86 -5.64
CA TRP A 78 11.58 12.57 -4.22
C TRP A 78 12.48 11.50 -3.58
N ALA A 79 13.01 10.56 -4.37
CA ALA A 79 13.93 9.54 -3.89
C ALA A 79 15.28 10.10 -3.40
N LYS A 80 15.57 11.39 -3.65
CA LYS A 80 16.72 12.12 -3.08
C LYS A 80 16.53 12.52 -1.61
N SER A 81 15.34 12.32 -1.04
CA SER A 81 15.08 12.58 0.37
C SER A 81 16.10 11.86 1.27
N GLU A 82 16.52 12.55 2.34
CA GLU A 82 17.42 11.99 3.36
C GLU A 82 16.81 10.76 4.06
N VAL A 83 15.48 10.61 4.04
CA VAL A 83 14.78 9.43 4.58
C VAL A 83 15.27 8.13 3.92
N PHE A 84 15.73 8.20 2.67
CA PHE A 84 16.29 7.08 1.92
C PHE A 84 17.81 7.01 1.99
N SER A 85 18.47 7.69 2.92
CA SER A 85 19.91 7.48 3.12
C SER A 85 20.18 6.19 3.91
N ASP A 86 21.43 5.73 3.86
CA ASP A 86 21.89 4.53 4.60
C ASP A 86 21.71 4.63 6.12
N ASP A 87 21.73 5.86 6.66
CA ASP A 87 21.57 6.15 8.08
C ASP A 87 20.10 6.13 8.54
N TYR A 88 19.15 6.22 7.60
CA TYR A 88 17.71 6.20 7.85
C TYR A 88 17.07 4.88 7.37
N PHE A 89 16.27 4.89 6.31
CA PHE A 89 15.50 3.73 5.84
C PHE A 89 16.19 2.95 4.71
N GLY A 90 17.42 3.32 4.36
CA GLY A 90 18.26 2.62 3.38
C GLY A 90 18.05 3.14 1.96
N ALA A 91 19.16 3.29 1.24
CA ALA A 91 19.15 3.80 -0.13
C ALA A 91 18.62 2.81 -1.14
N TYR A 92 17.88 3.34 -2.11
CA TYR A 92 17.59 2.64 -3.35
C TYR A 92 18.90 2.31 -4.05
N THR A 93 18.98 1.12 -4.62
CA THR A 93 20.05 0.79 -5.56
C THR A 93 19.50 0.85 -6.99
N ASP A 94 20.38 1.13 -7.95
CA ASP A 94 20.08 1.02 -9.37
C ASP A 94 19.85 -0.45 -9.84
N SER A 95 19.59 -1.38 -8.92
CA SER A 95 19.44 -2.80 -9.24
C SER A 95 18.00 -3.14 -9.62
N ALA A 96 17.84 -3.87 -10.73
CA ALA A 96 16.57 -4.47 -11.14
C ALA A 96 15.97 -5.43 -10.09
N THR A 97 16.76 -5.78 -9.06
CA THR A 97 16.37 -6.65 -7.93
C THR A 97 15.77 -5.88 -6.75
N GLY A 98 15.74 -4.54 -6.78
CA GLY A 98 15.19 -3.73 -5.69
C GLY A 98 15.96 -3.83 -4.37
N LYS A 99 17.22 -4.28 -4.39
CA LYS A 99 18.02 -4.44 -3.15
C LYS A 99 18.25 -3.07 -2.51
N LEU A 100 18.18 -3.00 -1.18
CA LEU A 100 18.52 -1.79 -0.43
C LEU A 100 19.98 -1.78 0.06
N GLU A 101 20.53 -0.58 0.22
CA GLU A 101 21.76 -0.34 0.99
C GLU A 101 21.45 0.01 2.46
N GLY A 102 22.49 0.18 3.28
CA GLY A 102 22.36 0.55 4.69
C GLY A 102 21.84 -0.56 5.61
N ARG A 103 21.33 -0.15 6.78
CA ARG A 103 20.95 -1.06 7.89
C ARG A 103 19.87 -2.07 7.49
N TRP A 104 18.96 -1.68 6.60
CA TRP A 104 17.76 -2.46 6.30
C TRP A 104 17.94 -3.45 5.16
N GLY A 105 18.95 -3.29 4.29
CA GLY A 105 19.17 -4.16 3.14
C GLY A 105 19.57 -5.62 3.44
N SER A 106 19.83 -5.94 4.71
CA SER A 106 20.06 -7.31 5.19
C SER A 106 19.00 -7.79 6.19
N VAL A 107 17.90 -7.05 6.33
CA VAL A 107 16.79 -7.45 7.20
C VAL A 107 15.93 -8.47 6.45
N PRO A 108 15.77 -9.69 6.98
CA PRO A 108 14.94 -10.70 6.33
C PRO A 108 13.47 -10.33 6.42
N ILE A 109 12.72 -10.57 5.35
CA ILE A 109 11.27 -10.43 5.36
C ILE A 109 10.61 -11.66 5.99
N GLY A 110 9.40 -11.46 6.52
CA GLY A 110 8.66 -12.53 7.19
C GLY A 110 8.34 -13.69 6.25
N ARG A 111 8.58 -14.92 6.70
CA ARG A 111 8.29 -16.14 5.94
C ARG A 111 7.57 -17.21 6.76
N VAL A 112 6.69 -17.95 6.11
CA VAL A 112 6.12 -19.20 6.61
C VAL A 112 7.22 -20.26 6.59
N THR A 113 7.48 -20.86 7.75
CA THR A 113 8.55 -21.86 7.94
C THR A 113 8.04 -23.20 8.44
N GLN A 114 6.77 -23.26 8.84
CA GLN A 114 6.17 -24.44 9.45
C GLN A 114 4.75 -24.66 8.93
N PRO A 115 4.29 -25.93 8.82
CA PRO A 115 2.93 -26.23 8.36
C PRO A 115 1.81 -25.59 9.18
N SER A 116 2.05 -25.28 10.46
CA SER A 116 1.07 -24.61 11.32
C SER A 116 0.82 -23.15 10.92
N GLU A 117 1.71 -22.55 10.15
CA GLU A 117 1.61 -21.16 9.68
C GLU A 117 0.98 -21.08 8.28
N LEU A 118 0.53 -22.19 7.68
CA LEU A 118 -0.01 -22.21 6.31
C LEU A 118 -1.33 -21.45 6.14
N ASN A 119 -2.02 -21.11 7.23
CA ASN A 119 -3.22 -20.27 7.19
C ASN A 119 -2.90 -18.76 7.08
N THR A 120 -1.62 -18.38 7.10
CA THR A 120 -1.17 -17.02 6.84
C THR A 120 -1.10 -16.79 5.33
N PHE A 121 -1.46 -15.62 4.81
CA PHE A 121 -1.24 -15.27 3.41
C PHE A 121 0.24 -15.31 3.06
N HIS A 122 0.60 -16.12 2.06
CA HIS A 122 1.96 -16.30 1.61
C HIS A 122 2.01 -16.70 0.14
N ASN A 123 3.11 -16.40 -0.53
CA ASN A 123 3.34 -16.85 -1.90
C ASN A 123 3.98 -18.25 -1.96
N SER A 124 4.31 -18.73 -3.16
CA SER A 124 4.84 -20.09 -3.37
C SER A 124 6.21 -20.33 -2.72
N TYR A 125 6.96 -19.26 -2.42
CA TYR A 125 8.24 -19.28 -1.72
C TYR A 125 8.09 -19.17 -0.20
N GLY A 126 6.88 -19.01 0.31
CA GLY A 126 6.59 -18.82 1.72
C GLY A 126 6.80 -17.39 2.21
N VAL A 127 7.02 -16.42 1.33
CA VAL A 127 7.05 -15.00 1.73
C VAL A 127 5.66 -14.57 2.18
N ILE A 128 5.57 -13.91 3.33
CA ILE A 128 4.30 -13.38 3.85
C ILE A 128 3.94 -12.13 3.03
N THR A 129 3.06 -12.32 2.06
CA THR A 129 2.58 -11.33 1.09
C THR A 129 1.29 -11.89 0.45
N GLY A 130 0.68 -11.13 -0.47
CA GLY A 130 -0.45 -11.63 -1.25
C GLY A 130 -0.06 -12.81 -2.15
N GLU A 131 -0.95 -13.78 -2.34
CA GLU A 131 -0.65 -15.00 -3.11
C GLU A 131 -0.34 -14.73 -4.59
N HIS A 132 -0.79 -13.58 -5.12
CA HIS A 132 -0.45 -13.14 -6.47
C HIS A 132 0.99 -12.63 -6.59
N ASN A 133 1.58 -12.14 -5.49
CA ASN A 133 2.92 -11.57 -5.48
C ASN A 133 3.96 -12.68 -5.33
N GLN A 134 4.52 -13.13 -6.45
CA GLN A 134 5.47 -14.23 -6.49
C GLN A 134 6.93 -13.78 -6.36
N ASP A 135 7.17 -12.61 -5.76
CA ASP A 135 8.52 -12.18 -5.44
C ASP A 135 9.22 -13.13 -4.47
N ASN A 136 10.44 -13.54 -4.80
CA ASN A 136 11.19 -14.55 -4.06
C ASN A 136 12.33 -13.98 -3.20
N HIS A 137 12.45 -12.65 -3.09
CA HIS A 137 13.54 -12.04 -2.33
C HIS A 137 13.48 -12.44 -0.84
N PHE A 138 14.66 -12.65 -0.25
CA PHE A 138 14.77 -13.03 1.16
C PHE A 138 14.89 -11.82 2.09
N PHE A 139 15.48 -10.73 1.59
CA PHE A 139 15.71 -9.50 2.33
C PHE A 139 14.78 -8.40 1.86
N LEU A 140 14.63 -7.35 2.67
CA LEU A 140 13.85 -6.17 2.33
C LEU A 140 14.34 -5.54 1.02
N THR A 141 13.37 -5.19 0.17
CA THR A 141 13.58 -4.60 -1.15
C THR A 141 12.68 -3.38 -1.36
N ARG A 142 13.16 -2.40 -2.14
CA ARG A 142 12.35 -1.33 -2.77
C ARG A 142 12.93 -0.97 -4.13
N SER A 143 12.10 -0.42 -5.00
CA SER A 143 12.51 0.15 -6.28
C SER A 143 11.80 1.47 -6.54
N THR A 144 12.50 2.42 -7.14
CA THR A 144 11.90 3.64 -7.70
C THR A 144 11.26 3.40 -9.07
N THR A 145 11.25 2.16 -9.54
CA THR A 145 10.75 1.79 -10.86
C THR A 145 9.64 0.76 -10.78
N THR A 146 8.69 0.88 -11.70
CA THR A 146 7.66 -0.13 -11.95
C THR A 146 7.86 -0.63 -13.37
N CYS A 147 8.12 -1.93 -13.50
CA CYS A 147 8.41 -2.57 -14.80
C CYS A 147 9.59 -1.90 -15.54
N GLY A 148 10.60 -1.44 -14.79
CA GLY A 148 11.79 -0.76 -15.31
C GLY A 148 11.61 0.73 -15.61
N TRP A 149 10.40 1.28 -15.50
CA TRP A 149 10.16 2.70 -15.67
C TRP A 149 10.19 3.46 -14.34
N ALA A 150 11.02 4.50 -14.25
CA ALA A 150 11.00 5.45 -13.14
C ALA A 150 9.99 6.56 -13.45
N PHE A 151 8.99 6.75 -12.59
CA PHE A 151 7.98 7.80 -12.78
C PHE A 151 8.61 9.19 -12.91
N GLN A 152 8.17 9.93 -13.93
CA GLN A 152 8.64 11.28 -14.26
C GLN A 152 7.60 12.34 -13.93
N GLN A 153 6.31 11.98 -13.91
CA GLN A 153 5.22 12.92 -13.67
C GLN A 153 4.52 12.64 -12.33
N LEU A 154 4.54 11.40 -11.84
CA LEU A 154 3.98 11.06 -10.54
C LEU A 154 4.93 11.41 -9.40
N THR A 155 4.38 11.96 -8.32
CA THR A 155 5.11 12.38 -7.11
C THR A 155 4.34 11.96 -5.86
N PRO A 156 4.97 11.91 -4.67
CA PRO A 156 4.23 11.73 -3.43
C PRO A 156 3.21 12.86 -3.26
N PRO A 157 2.13 12.66 -2.48
CA PRO A 157 1.11 13.68 -2.27
C PRO A 157 1.71 15.00 -1.78
N GLY A 158 1.23 16.11 -2.34
CA GLY A 158 1.76 17.45 -2.10
C GLY A 158 0.83 18.30 -1.23
N CYS A 159 1.04 19.62 -1.30
CA CYS A 159 0.29 20.57 -0.49
C CYS A 159 -1.21 20.63 -0.83
N ASP A 160 -1.58 20.39 -2.09
CA ASP A 160 -2.98 20.36 -2.50
C ASP A 160 -3.72 19.19 -1.84
N GLU A 161 -3.11 18.01 -1.80
CA GLU A 161 -3.67 16.85 -1.09
C GLU A 161 -3.69 17.06 0.43
N GLU A 162 -2.62 17.62 1.01
CA GLU A 162 -2.56 17.91 2.44
C GLU A 162 -3.66 18.89 2.86
N GLN A 163 -3.83 19.98 2.12
CA GLN A 163 -4.91 20.95 2.36
C GLN A 163 -6.28 20.29 2.22
N ALA A 164 -6.47 19.45 1.20
CA ALA A 164 -7.70 18.69 1.04
C ALA A 164 -8.00 17.80 2.26
N VAL A 165 -7.00 17.27 2.96
CA VAL A 165 -7.22 16.50 4.21
C VAL A 165 -7.55 17.40 5.39
N LEU A 166 -6.84 18.53 5.54
CA LEU A 166 -7.01 19.46 6.67
C LEU A 166 -8.33 20.23 6.65
N GLU A 167 -9.03 20.27 5.52
CA GLU A 167 -10.33 20.94 5.37
C GLU A 167 -11.54 20.03 5.68
N GLN A 168 -11.32 18.77 6.03
CA GLN A 168 -12.42 17.80 6.20
C GLN A 168 -13.25 18.06 7.47
N PRO A 169 -14.58 18.14 7.37
CA PRO A 169 -15.46 18.54 8.48
C PRO A 169 -15.67 17.45 9.56
N GLY A 170 -15.38 16.19 9.24
CA GLY A 170 -15.59 15.07 10.15
C GLY A 170 -14.83 13.82 9.72
N PHE A 171 -14.88 12.80 10.57
CA PHE A 171 -14.12 11.57 10.46
C PHE A 171 -14.37 10.82 9.16
N GLU A 172 -15.63 10.73 8.72
CA GLU A 172 -15.99 10.05 7.46
C GLU A 172 -15.20 10.62 6.28
N THR A 173 -15.34 11.92 6.08
CA THR A 173 -14.71 12.60 4.96
C THR A 173 -13.19 12.69 5.11
N PHE A 174 -12.68 12.67 6.35
CA PHE A 174 -11.25 12.62 6.64
C PHE A 174 -10.62 11.29 6.23
N TYR A 175 -11.17 10.16 6.67
CA TYR A 175 -10.57 8.86 6.34
C TYR A 175 -10.56 8.63 4.83
N GLN A 176 -11.63 9.02 4.12
CA GLN A 176 -11.73 8.91 2.66
C GLN A 176 -10.63 9.70 1.95
N LYS A 177 -10.29 10.89 2.45
CA LYS A 177 -9.21 11.70 1.89
C LYS A 177 -7.84 11.15 2.24
N VAL A 178 -7.64 10.67 3.47
CA VAL A 178 -6.36 10.07 3.84
C VAL A 178 -6.09 8.82 3.00
N ASP A 179 -7.02 7.87 2.98
CA ASP A 179 -6.87 6.60 2.26
C ASP A 179 -6.65 6.84 0.76
N GLY A 180 -7.53 7.64 0.13
CA GLY A 180 -7.50 7.86 -1.32
C GLY A 180 -6.54 8.94 -1.84
N LYS A 181 -6.01 9.84 -1.00
CA LYS A 181 -5.15 10.97 -1.46
C LYS A 181 -3.78 11.05 -0.79
N LEU A 182 -3.63 10.58 0.44
CA LEU A 182 -2.34 10.63 1.15
C LEU A 182 -1.65 9.27 1.24
N HIS A 183 -2.41 8.19 1.11
CA HIS A 183 -1.95 6.83 1.39
C HIS A 183 -1.71 6.01 0.11
N ALA A 184 -2.76 5.77 -0.69
CA ALA A 184 -2.75 4.73 -1.72
C ALA A 184 -1.55 4.80 -2.69
N ILE A 185 -1.20 5.99 -3.19
CA ILE A 185 -0.10 6.15 -4.17
C ILE A 185 1.28 5.81 -3.59
N LEU A 186 1.49 5.99 -2.29
CA LEU A 186 2.82 5.85 -1.69
C LEU A 186 3.33 4.41 -1.82
N HIS A 187 2.46 3.42 -1.66
CA HIS A 187 2.84 2.01 -1.73
C HIS A 187 3.50 1.63 -3.07
N PRO A 188 2.82 1.76 -4.21
CA PRO A 188 3.42 1.45 -5.51
C PRO A 188 4.55 2.42 -5.88
N LEU A 189 4.49 3.69 -5.46
CA LEU A 189 5.51 4.69 -5.79
C LEU A 189 6.85 4.40 -5.11
N LEU A 190 6.81 4.02 -3.83
CA LEU A 190 8.00 3.81 -3.00
C LEU A 190 8.58 2.41 -3.13
N GLY A 191 7.76 1.43 -3.52
CA GLY A 191 8.18 0.05 -3.55
C GLY A 191 8.52 -0.48 -4.94
N GLY A 192 7.86 0.00 -5.99
CA GLY A 192 8.03 -0.47 -7.35
C GLY A 192 7.66 -1.95 -7.60
N ALA A 193 7.87 -2.37 -8.84
CA ALA A 193 7.59 -3.72 -9.32
C ALA A 193 8.60 -4.18 -10.38
N TRP A 194 8.84 -5.48 -10.46
CA TRP A 194 9.79 -6.10 -11.39
C TRP A 194 9.28 -7.46 -11.90
N TYR A 195 10.08 -8.14 -12.72
CA TYR A 195 9.69 -9.35 -13.45
C TYR A 195 8.46 -9.20 -14.35
N CYS A 196 8.11 -7.96 -14.70
CA CYS A 196 7.03 -7.67 -15.64
C CYS A 196 7.36 -8.23 -17.02
N ASP A 197 6.34 -8.75 -17.70
CA ASP A 197 6.43 -9.17 -19.12
C ASP A 197 6.11 -8.02 -20.09
N TYR A 198 5.99 -6.79 -19.56
CA TYR A 198 5.68 -5.58 -20.30
C TYR A 198 6.90 -4.65 -20.37
N ASP A 199 7.26 -4.23 -21.59
CA ASP A 199 8.31 -3.25 -21.83
C ASP A 199 7.78 -1.82 -21.63
N ALA A 200 7.74 -1.39 -20.36
CA ALA A 200 7.28 -0.05 -20.00
C ALA A 200 8.18 1.05 -20.56
N VAL A 201 9.50 0.80 -20.64
CA VAL A 201 10.47 1.78 -21.16
C VAL A 201 10.24 2.01 -22.65
N GLY A 202 10.17 0.96 -23.46
CA GLY A 202 9.87 1.06 -24.89
C GLY A 202 8.50 1.67 -25.17
N ALA A 203 7.51 1.40 -24.31
CA ALA A 203 6.20 2.02 -24.42
C ALA A 203 6.22 3.54 -24.12
N MET A 204 7.00 3.98 -23.13
CA MET A 204 7.18 5.41 -22.84
C MET A 204 7.94 6.14 -23.96
N GLU A 205 8.93 5.49 -24.57
CA GLU A 205 9.61 5.99 -25.77
C GLU A 205 8.65 6.14 -26.96
N ALA A 206 7.73 5.18 -27.15
CA ALA A 206 6.71 5.27 -28.21
C ALA A 206 5.72 6.43 -28.03
N LEU A 207 5.59 6.93 -26.79
CA LEU A 207 4.74 8.07 -26.44
C LEU A 207 5.53 9.38 -26.30
N GLU A 208 6.81 9.41 -26.71
CA GLU A 208 7.66 10.60 -26.61
C GLU A 208 7.01 11.83 -27.26
N GLY A 209 6.96 12.93 -26.52
CA GLY A 209 6.36 14.19 -26.94
C GLY A 209 4.85 14.30 -26.72
N ASP A 210 4.21 13.30 -26.12
CA ASP A 210 2.82 13.36 -25.65
C ASP A 210 2.76 13.17 -24.12
N GLU A 211 2.87 14.28 -23.39
CA GLU A 211 2.89 14.28 -21.92
C GLU A 211 1.65 13.64 -21.30
N GLN A 212 0.47 13.82 -21.91
CA GLN A 212 -0.80 13.28 -21.41
C GLN A 212 -0.86 11.76 -21.60
N ALA A 213 -0.44 11.26 -22.76
CA ALA A 213 -0.37 9.82 -22.97
C ALA A 213 0.69 9.16 -22.07
N GLN A 214 1.83 9.83 -21.85
CA GLN A 214 2.86 9.37 -20.91
C GLN A 214 2.33 9.34 -19.47
N LEU A 215 1.58 10.35 -19.02
CA LEU A 215 0.98 10.38 -17.69
C LEU A 215 -0.07 9.28 -17.52
N ALA A 216 -0.85 9.02 -18.57
CA ALA A 216 -1.80 7.93 -18.58
C ALA A 216 -1.10 6.57 -18.44
N LEU A 217 0.03 6.35 -19.14
CA LEU A 217 0.83 5.13 -18.97
C LEU A 217 1.44 5.03 -17.57
N GLU A 218 1.95 6.11 -16.99
CA GLU A 218 2.38 6.11 -15.59
C GLU A 218 1.24 5.77 -14.63
N THR A 219 0.02 6.25 -14.90
CA THR A 219 -1.16 5.92 -14.10
C THR A 219 -1.55 4.44 -14.21
N ILE A 220 -1.38 3.84 -15.38
CA ILE A 220 -1.55 2.39 -15.56
C ILE A 220 -0.49 1.62 -14.75
N LEU A 221 0.76 2.06 -14.81
CA LEU A 221 1.87 1.42 -14.08
C LEU A 221 1.70 1.54 -12.56
N ILE A 222 1.36 2.71 -12.02
CA ILE A 222 1.20 2.89 -10.57
C ILE A 222 0.03 2.08 -9.99
N SER A 223 -1.04 1.85 -10.77
CA SER A 223 -2.19 1.04 -10.36
C SER A 223 -1.98 -0.47 -10.49
N THR A 224 -0.85 -0.90 -11.07
CA THR A 224 -0.60 -2.30 -11.44
C THR A 224 -0.66 -3.27 -10.26
N ALA A 225 -0.17 -2.87 -9.07
CA ALA A 225 -0.21 -3.73 -7.88
C ALA A 225 -1.64 -4.15 -7.51
N ASN A 226 -2.55 -3.17 -7.41
CA ASN A 226 -3.97 -3.42 -7.10
C ASN A 226 -4.66 -4.22 -8.20
N ASN A 227 -4.27 -4.00 -9.45
CA ASN A 227 -4.88 -4.67 -10.58
C ASN A 227 -4.46 -6.14 -10.70
N TRP A 228 -3.20 -6.45 -10.36
CA TRP A 228 -2.75 -7.84 -10.27
C TRP A 228 -3.45 -8.59 -9.13
N GLU A 229 -3.60 -7.96 -7.97
CA GLU A 229 -4.37 -8.52 -6.87
C GLU A 229 -5.82 -8.80 -7.28
N GLN A 230 -6.49 -7.82 -7.88
CA GLN A 230 -7.87 -7.99 -8.29
C GLN A 230 -8.05 -9.08 -9.38
N ALA A 231 -7.18 -9.11 -10.38
CA ALA A 231 -7.23 -10.15 -11.41
C ALA A 231 -7.00 -11.55 -10.81
N TYR A 232 -6.21 -11.66 -9.75
CA TYR A 232 -6.02 -12.88 -9.00
C TYR A 232 -7.28 -13.28 -8.22
N ASP A 233 -7.82 -12.35 -7.43
CA ASP A 233 -8.97 -12.59 -6.55
C ASP A 233 -10.24 -12.96 -7.34
N TYR A 234 -10.40 -12.39 -8.53
CA TYR A 234 -11.49 -12.76 -9.45
C TYR A 234 -11.21 -13.99 -10.31
N GLY A 235 -10.04 -14.62 -10.14
CA GLY A 235 -9.73 -15.92 -10.73
C GLY A 235 -9.31 -15.87 -12.20
N PHE A 236 -8.95 -14.71 -12.73
CA PHE A 236 -8.46 -14.56 -14.11
C PHE A 236 -7.05 -15.13 -14.30
N TYR A 237 -6.25 -15.16 -13.24
CA TYR A 237 -4.92 -15.77 -13.25
C TYR A 237 -4.91 -17.27 -13.02
N SER A 238 -3.94 -17.95 -13.65
CA SER A 238 -3.52 -19.31 -13.29
C SER A 238 -3.17 -19.40 -11.80
N SER A 239 -3.52 -20.52 -11.16
CA SER A 239 -3.10 -20.74 -9.78
C SER A 239 -1.57 -20.87 -9.69
N PRO A 240 -0.92 -20.23 -8.71
CA PRO A 240 0.50 -20.37 -8.50
C PRO A 240 0.84 -21.80 -8.01
N PRO A 241 2.11 -22.22 -8.06
CA PRO A 241 2.56 -23.45 -7.44
C PRO A 241 2.24 -23.49 -5.94
N SER A 242 1.91 -24.66 -5.41
CA SER A 242 1.69 -24.81 -3.97
C SER A 242 2.96 -24.53 -3.16
N PHE A 243 2.80 -24.01 -1.95
CA PHE A 243 3.91 -23.80 -1.02
C PHE A 243 4.73 -25.08 -0.81
N GLY A 244 6.06 -24.92 -0.74
CA GLY A 244 7.03 -26.00 -0.56
C GLY A 244 7.38 -26.77 -1.83
N VAL A 245 6.75 -26.44 -2.97
CA VAL A 245 7.20 -26.90 -4.30
C VAL A 245 8.44 -26.12 -4.75
N LEU A 246 8.43 -24.81 -4.53
CA LEU A 246 9.54 -23.91 -4.84
C LEU A 246 10.39 -23.64 -3.59
N ASN A 247 11.64 -23.27 -3.82
CA ASN A 247 12.58 -22.83 -2.79
C ASN A 247 13.32 -21.57 -3.24
N ASP A 248 14.23 -21.06 -2.41
CA ASP A 248 14.93 -19.80 -2.66
C ASP A 248 15.81 -19.81 -3.92
N ASP A 249 16.21 -20.99 -4.39
CA ASP A 249 16.97 -21.16 -5.63
C ASP A 249 16.06 -21.37 -6.86
N SER A 250 14.74 -21.55 -6.67
CA SER A 250 13.79 -21.65 -7.78
C SER A 250 13.65 -20.30 -8.49
N PRO A 251 13.74 -20.26 -9.83
CA PRO A 251 13.59 -19.03 -10.59
C PRO A 251 12.13 -18.54 -10.58
N PHE A 252 11.95 -17.21 -10.66
CA PHE A 252 10.64 -16.55 -10.67
C PHE A 252 9.70 -17.14 -11.73
N GLU A 253 10.23 -17.51 -12.89
CA GLU A 253 9.49 -18.08 -14.02
C GLU A 253 8.73 -19.36 -13.66
N GLU A 254 9.18 -20.13 -12.67
CA GLU A 254 8.45 -21.32 -12.18
C GLU A 254 7.23 -20.96 -11.33
N ALA A 255 7.21 -19.77 -10.73
CA ALA A 255 6.11 -19.24 -9.92
C ALA A 255 5.17 -18.30 -10.70
N ARG A 256 5.58 -17.87 -11.90
CA ARG A 256 4.88 -16.87 -12.70
C ARG A 256 3.42 -17.26 -12.93
N ILE A 257 2.53 -16.35 -12.58
CA ILE A 257 1.10 -16.46 -12.90
C ILE A 257 0.77 -15.66 -14.16
N THR A 258 -0.12 -16.21 -14.98
CA THR A 258 -0.54 -15.63 -16.27
C THR A 258 -2.05 -15.72 -16.44
N LEU A 259 -2.64 -14.88 -17.29
CA LEU A 259 -4.07 -14.95 -17.59
C LEU A 259 -4.44 -16.31 -18.18
N LYS A 260 -5.59 -16.88 -17.78
CA LYS A 260 -6.02 -18.23 -18.21
C LYS A 260 -6.58 -18.29 -19.63
N ASP A 261 -7.32 -17.26 -20.02
CA ASP A 261 -8.17 -17.26 -21.22
C ASP A 261 -7.70 -16.27 -22.30
N ILE A 262 -6.51 -15.67 -22.11
CA ILE A 262 -5.94 -14.66 -23.01
C ILE A 262 -4.52 -15.07 -23.35
N GLU A 263 -4.27 -15.31 -24.64
CA GLU A 263 -2.91 -15.51 -25.17
C GLU A 263 -2.23 -14.16 -25.33
N CYS A 264 -1.28 -13.88 -24.46
CA CYS A 264 -0.68 -12.55 -24.32
C CYS A 264 0.16 -12.09 -25.52
N SER A 265 0.64 -13.03 -26.32
CA SER A 265 1.26 -12.73 -27.62
C SER A 265 0.30 -12.09 -28.63
N ASP A 266 -1.00 -12.29 -28.45
CA ASP A 266 -2.00 -11.93 -29.44
C ASP A 266 -2.56 -10.52 -29.20
N VAL A 267 -2.30 -9.92 -28.03
CA VAL A 267 -2.84 -8.60 -27.61
C VAL A 267 -2.48 -7.48 -28.59
N ASP A 268 -1.34 -7.56 -29.28
CA ASP A 268 -0.98 -6.57 -30.33
C ASP A 268 -1.87 -6.65 -31.57
N THR A 269 -2.50 -7.79 -31.80
CA THR A 269 -3.30 -8.08 -33.00
C THR A 269 -4.80 -8.24 -32.72
N MET A 270 -5.20 -8.30 -31.45
CA MET A 270 -6.62 -8.31 -31.05
C MET A 270 -7.36 -7.09 -31.60
N GLU A 271 -8.65 -7.22 -31.91
CA GLU A 271 -9.45 -6.04 -32.26
C GLU A 271 -9.66 -5.17 -31.02
N PHE A 272 -9.79 -3.84 -31.19
CA PHE A 272 -9.93 -2.93 -30.04
C PHE A 272 -11.13 -3.27 -29.14
N ASP A 273 -12.27 -3.63 -29.74
CA ASP A 273 -13.48 -4.03 -29.00
C ASP A 273 -13.25 -5.26 -28.12
N GLU A 274 -12.36 -6.17 -28.54
CA GLU A 274 -11.98 -7.36 -27.78
C GLU A 274 -11.08 -7.00 -26.59
N VAL A 275 -10.08 -6.12 -26.81
CA VAL A 275 -9.23 -5.59 -25.73
C VAL A 275 -10.07 -4.89 -24.67
N TYR A 276 -10.97 -3.99 -25.08
CA TYR A 276 -11.86 -3.27 -24.17
C TYR A 276 -12.73 -4.22 -23.37
N LYS A 277 -13.34 -5.20 -24.05
CA LYS A 277 -14.20 -6.19 -23.41
C LYS A 277 -13.45 -6.98 -22.32
N HIS A 278 -12.23 -7.41 -22.57
CA HIS A 278 -11.43 -8.11 -21.56
C HIS A 278 -11.14 -7.24 -20.33
N LEU A 279 -10.77 -5.97 -20.53
CA LEU A 279 -10.53 -5.04 -19.43
C LEU A 279 -11.80 -4.75 -18.61
N ASP A 280 -12.95 -4.64 -19.27
CA ASP A 280 -14.25 -4.45 -18.62
C ASP A 280 -14.71 -5.68 -17.84
N GLU A 281 -14.58 -6.89 -18.43
CA GLU A 281 -14.93 -8.16 -17.77
C GLU A 281 -14.08 -8.41 -16.52
N MET A 282 -12.81 -7.99 -16.53
CA MET A 282 -11.92 -8.04 -15.37
C MET A 282 -12.19 -6.93 -14.34
N SER A 283 -13.16 -6.04 -14.60
CA SER A 283 -13.45 -4.84 -13.81
C SER A 283 -12.27 -3.86 -13.67
N TYR A 284 -11.24 -3.99 -14.51
CA TYR A 284 -10.02 -3.16 -14.45
C TYR A 284 -10.33 -1.68 -14.67
N LEU A 285 -11.20 -1.38 -15.64
CA LEU A 285 -11.60 -0.02 -15.97
C LEU A 285 -12.26 0.70 -14.78
N VAL A 286 -13.00 -0.05 -13.96
CA VAL A 286 -13.71 0.47 -12.79
C VAL A 286 -12.81 0.53 -11.56
N SER A 287 -12.00 -0.48 -11.31
CA SER A 287 -11.12 -0.55 -10.14
C SER A 287 -9.97 0.46 -10.19
N SER A 288 -9.41 0.69 -11.36
CA SER A 288 -8.36 1.70 -11.56
C SER A 288 -8.90 3.14 -11.63
N ASN A 289 -10.22 3.31 -11.68
CA ASN A 289 -10.87 4.61 -11.83
C ASN A 289 -10.49 5.61 -10.74
N GLU A 290 -10.17 5.14 -9.53
CA GLU A 290 -9.70 6.04 -8.46
C GLU A 290 -8.38 6.73 -8.82
N TYR A 291 -7.37 5.97 -9.27
CA TYR A 291 -6.10 6.51 -9.75
C TYR A 291 -6.28 7.41 -10.97
N PHE A 292 -7.09 6.97 -11.94
CA PHE A 292 -7.37 7.76 -13.14
C PHE A 292 -8.10 9.08 -12.85
N ASN A 293 -9.01 9.10 -11.87
CA ASN A 293 -9.66 10.32 -11.43
C ASN A 293 -8.74 11.21 -10.60
N TRP A 294 -7.81 10.63 -9.84
CA TRP A 294 -6.83 11.40 -9.10
C TRP A 294 -5.90 12.16 -10.03
N PHE A 295 -5.29 11.48 -11.00
CA PHE A 295 -4.36 12.12 -11.94
C PHE A 295 -5.04 12.78 -13.14
N ASP A 296 -6.38 12.81 -13.15
CA ASP A 296 -7.19 13.38 -14.24
C ASP A 296 -6.82 12.81 -15.63
N THR A 297 -6.48 11.53 -15.71
CA THR A 297 -5.96 10.89 -16.93
C THR A 297 -7.02 10.16 -17.74
N ALA A 298 -8.14 9.78 -17.14
CA ALA A 298 -9.24 9.13 -17.85
C ALA A 298 -10.61 9.48 -17.29
N ASN A 299 -11.66 9.20 -18.04
CA ASN A 299 -13.03 9.23 -17.58
C ASN A 299 -13.91 8.22 -18.32
N PHE A 300 -15.09 7.98 -17.76
CA PHE A 300 -16.20 7.38 -18.50
C PHE A 300 -16.97 8.47 -19.25
N THR A 301 -17.31 8.21 -20.51
CA THR A 301 -18.25 9.03 -21.28
C THR A 301 -19.67 8.91 -20.72
N ASP A 302 -20.57 9.78 -21.19
CA ASP A 302 -22.01 9.68 -20.87
C ASP A 302 -22.63 8.32 -21.26
N ASP A 303 -22.04 7.66 -22.26
CA ASP A 303 -22.43 6.32 -22.72
C ASP A 303 -21.75 5.18 -21.93
N GLY A 304 -20.98 5.51 -20.88
CA GLY A 304 -20.30 4.53 -20.02
C GLY A 304 -19.04 3.92 -20.63
N ILE A 305 -18.43 4.58 -21.62
CA ILE A 305 -17.20 4.10 -22.27
C ILE A 305 -15.99 4.75 -21.61
N PHE A 306 -15.03 3.95 -21.16
CA PHE A 306 -13.77 4.46 -20.62
C PHE A 306 -12.88 5.00 -21.74
N GLN A 307 -12.29 6.18 -21.53
CA GLN A 307 -11.33 6.79 -22.45
C GLN A 307 -10.29 7.62 -21.70
N PHE A 308 -9.08 7.70 -22.26
CA PHE A 308 -8.03 8.59 -21.77
C PHE A 308 -8.30 10.04 -22.20
N LYS A 309 -8.12 10.98 -21.26
CA LYS A 309 -8.37 12.40 -21.48
C LYS A 309 -7.28 13.01 -22.34
N ASN A 310 -7.67 13.85 -23.30
CA ASN A 310 -6.75 14.62 -24.15
C ASN A 310 -5.75 13.77 -24.95
N VAL A 311 -6.05 12.48 -25.16
CA VAL A 311 -5.24 11.56 -25.96
C VAL A 311 -5.97 11.26 -27.27
N ASP A 312 -5.24 11.18 -28.39
CA ASP A 312 -5.84 10.82 -29.68
C ASP A 312 -6.27 9.35 -29.72
N SER A 313 -7.14 8.99 -30.67
CA SER A 313 -7.72 7.63 -30.72
C SER A 313 -6.68 6.52 -30.89
N ILE A 314 -5.59 6.77 -31.61
CA ILE A 314 -4.52 5.79 -31.84
C ILE A 314 -3.79 5.51 -30.54
N LYS A 315 -3.44 6.56 -29.80
CA LYS A 315 -2.79 6.44 -28.49
C LYS A 315 -3.74 5.89 -27.41
N ASN A 316 -5.03 6.21 -27.47
CA ASN A 316 -6.02 5.62 -26.57
C ASN A 316 -6.08 4.10 -26.74
N GLU A 317 -6.11 3.62 -27.98
CA GLU A 317 -6.04 2.19 -28.29
C GLU A 317 -4.72 1.57 -27.82
N PHE A 318 -3.59 2.26 -28.02
CA PHE A 318 -2.29 1.83 -27.52
C PHE A 318 -2.29 1.66 -25.98
N LEU A 319 -2.80 2.63 -25.24
CA LEU A 319 -2.86 2.59 -23.77
C LEU A 319 -3.79 1.50 -23.25
N MET A 320 -4.92 1.23 -23.92
CA MET A 320 -5.79 0.09 -23.57
C MET A 320 -5.09 -1.25 -23.77
N ARG A 321 -4.34 -1.40 -24.88
CA ARG A 321 -3.51 -2.59 -25.09
C ARG A 321 -2.40 -2.70 -24.02
N ALA A 322 -1.80 -1.58 -23.62
CA ALA A 322 -0.82 -1.55 -22.53
C ALA A 322 -1.42 -2.04 -21.21
N MET A 323 -2.63 -1.60 -20.84
CA MET A 323 -3.34 -2.09 -19.65
C MET A 323 -3.50 -3.61 -19.68
N LEU A 324 -3.98 -4.17 -20.81
CA LEU A 324 -4.18 -5.61 -20.93
C LEU A 324 -2.85 -6.39 -20.92
N LYS A 325 -1.80 -5.85 -21.56
CA LYS A 325 -0.46 -6.45 -21.55
C LYS A 325 0.19 -6.45 -20.18
N ILE A 326 -0.03 -5.43 -19.35
CA ILE A 326 0.49 -5.41 -18.00
C ILE A 326 -0.18 -6.48 -17.12
N LEU A 327 -1.46 -6.77 -17.39
CA LEU A 327 -2.19 -7.87 -16.73
C LEU A 327 -1.81 -9.26 -17.23
N CYS A 328 -1.07 -9.39 -18.32
CA CYS A 328 -0.79 -10.70 -18.91
C CYS A 328 -0.03 -11.64 -17.97
N SER A 329 0.84 -11.07 -17.14
CA SER A 329 1.53 -11.79 -16.10
C SER A 329 1.80 -10.88 -14.93
N ALA A 330 1.40 -11.32 -13.73
CA ALA A 330 1.78 -10.61 -12.53
C ALA A 330 3.29 -10.73 -12.29
N GLY A 331 3.94 -9.59 -12.04
CA GLY A 331 5.34 -9.52 -11.66
C GLY A 331 5.57 -9.73 -10.17
N GLY A 332 6.80 -9.45 -9.73
CA GLY A 332 7.14 -9.32 -8.32
C GLY A 332 6.87 -7.89 -7.83
N LEU A 333 6.23 -7.77 -6.67
CA LEU A 333 6.07 -6.52 -5.94
C LEU A 333 7.01 -6.52 -4.75
N SER A 334 7.66 -5.39 -4.50
CA SER A 334 8.32 -5.18 -3.22
C SER A 334 7.34 -5.30 -2.06
N PRO A 335 7.81 -5.54 -0.83
CA PRO A 335 6.96 -5.44 0.34
C PRO A 335 6.18 -4.12 0.37
N MET A 336 6.84 -2.96 0.23
CA MET A 336 6.19 -1.65 0.30
C MET A 336 5.08 -1.43 -0.75
N SER A 337 5.19 -2.05 -1.93
CA SER A 337 4.14 -2.00 -2.97
C SER A 337 3.07 -3.06 -2.85
N SER A 338 3.30 -4.12 -2.10
CA SER A 338 2.29 -5.14 -1.85
C SER A 338 1.24 -4.59 -0.89
N PRO A 339 -0.05 -4.48 -1.29
CA PRO A 339 -1.11 -3.95 -0.42
C PRO A 339 -1.21 -4.68 0.92
N LEU A 340 -0.97 -5.99 0.90
CA LEU A 340 -1.00 -6.84 2.08
C LEU A 340 0.37 -6.88 2.81
N GLY A 341 1.49 -6.85 2.08
CA GLY A 341 2.85 -7.03 2.63
C GLY A 341 3.59 -5.76 3.06
N SER A 342 3.03 -4.56 2.82
CA SER A 342 3.70 -3.27 2.99
C SER A 342 4.29 -3.01 4.38
N SER A 343 3.60 -3.49 5.42
CA SER A 343 4.05 -3.36 6.81
C SER A 343 5.33 -4.14 7.16
N ALA A 344 5.82 -5.02 6.28
CA ALA A 344 7.15 -5.62 6.44
C ALA A 344 8.29 -4.60 6.21
N ASP A 345 7.98 -3.48 5.57
CA ASP A 345 8.89 -2.37 5.39
C ASP A 345 8.81 -1.39 6.57
N PRO A 346 9.91 -1.09 7.29
CA PRO A 346 9.90 -0.13 8.40
C PRO A 346 9.47 1.29 8.01
N LEU A 347 9.58 1.68 6.73
CA LEU A 347 9.11 2.97 6.24
C LEU A 347 7.59 3.10 6.36
N PHE A 348 6.85 1.99 6.34
CA PHE A 348 5.40 1.92 6.54
C PHE A 348 4.96 2.68 7.80
N ALA A 349 5.64 2.46 8.92
CA ALA A 349 5.26 3.09 10.18
C ALA A 349 5.47 4.61 10.14
N ALA A 350 6.52 5.07 9.44
CA ALA A 350 6.83 6.48 9.31
C ALA A 350 5.87 7.22 8.36
N THR A 351 5.45 6.59 7.27
CA THR A 351 4.41 7.16 6.39
C THR A 351 3.07 7.22 7.11
N HIS A 352 2.69 6.15 7.80
CA HIS A 352 1.39 6.06 8.49
C HIS A 352 1.28 6.99 9.70
N SER A 353 2.39 7.25 10.38
CA SER A 353 2.43 8.23 11.49
C SER A 353 2.14 9.66 11.03
N LEU A 354 2.31 9.99 9.73
CA LEU A 354 1.94 11.30 9.23
C LEU A 354 0.41 11.48 9.23
N TYR A 355 -0.37 10.45 8.93
CA TYR A 355 -1.84 10.52 8.99
C TYR A 355 -2.30 10.76 10.44
N ASN A 356 -1.60 10.18 11.42
CA ASN A 356 -1.83 10.43 12.84
C ASN A 356 -1.70 11.88 13.22
N ARG A 357 -0.73 12.55 12.61
CA ARG A 357 -0.50 13.98 12.81
C ARG A 357 -1.68 14.82 12.31
N HIS A 358 -2.22 14.50 11.14
CA HIS A 358 -3.38 15.19 10.58
C HIS A 358 -4.63 15.01 11.45
N TRP A 359 -4.90 13.78 11.88
CA TRP A 359 -6.05 13.49 12.75
C TRP A 359 -5.95 14.22 14.10
N SER A 360 -4.75 14.18 14.70
CA SER A 360 -4.47 14.90 15.95
C SER A 360 -4.70 16.40 15.80
N TYR A 361 -4.23 16.99 14.71
CA TYR A 361 -4.45 18.41 14.41
C TYR A 361 -5.94 18.74 14.29
N LEU A 362 -6.71 18.01 13.50
CA LEU A 362 -8.14 18.30 13.28
C LEU A 362 -8.93 18.29 14.60
N ARG A 363 -8.70 17.28 15.45
CA ARG A 363 -9.37 17.17 16.76
C ARG A 363 -8.94 18.23 17.77
N LEU A 364 -7.70 18.71 17.69
CA LEU A 364 -7.19 19.75 18.60
C LEU A 364 -7.51 21.17 18.13
N ALA A 365 -7.48 21.41 16.82
CA ALA A 365 -7.76 22.72 16.21
C ALA A 365 -9.25 23.06 16.22
N ASN A 366 -10.12 22.05 16.14
CA ASN A 366 -11.56 22.20 16.20
C ASN A 366 -12.18 21.20 17.20
N PRO A 367 -12.49 21.62 18.44
CA PRO A 367 -13.15 20.76 19.43
C PRO A 367 -14.54 20.25 19.01
N ASP A 368 -15.19 20.90 18.04
CA ASP A 368 -16.49 20.53 17.50
C ASP A 368 -16.38 19.67 16.23
N TRP A 369 -15.18 19.25 15.84
CA TRP A 369 -14.97 18.36 14.70
C TRP A 369 -15.67 17.01 14.93
N ASP A 370 -16.42 16.54 13.95
CA ASP A 370 -17.24 15.33 14.09
C ASP A 370 -16.34 14.08 14.10
N ALA A 371 -16.04 13.60 15.30
CA ALA A 371 -15.25 12.38 15.53
C ALA A 371 -16.11 11.11 15.60
N THR A 372 -17.37 11.15 15.15
CA THR A 372 -18.24 9.96 15.15
C THR A 372 -17.70 8.92 14.17
N PHE A 373 -17.58 7.67 14.63
CA PHE A 373 -17.23 6.57 13.73
C PHE A 373 -18.31 6.42 12.65
N TYR A 374 -17.87 6.31 11.40
CA TYR A 374 -18.79 6.14 10.27
C TYR A 374 -19.05 4.65 10.02
N GLU A 375 -20.28 4.23 10.31
CA GLU A 375 -20.76 2.91 9.92
C GLU A 375 -21.27 2.98 8.46
N GLY A 376 -20.43 2.50 7.54
CA GLY A 376 -20.82 2.42 6.13
C GLY A 376 -21.91 1.39 5.87
N THR A 377 -22.24 1.18 4.60
CA THR A 377 -23.16 0.11 4.17
C THR A 377 -22.46 -1.24 4.00
N GLN A 378 -21.16 -1.33 4.28
CA GLN A 378 -20.40 -2.56 4.12
C GLN A 378 -20.77 -3.56 5.21
N THR A 379 -20.88 -4.83 4.82
CA THR A 379 -21.20 -5.94 5.73
C THR A 379 -19.96 -6.67 6.22
N CYS A 380 -18.79 -6.16 5.88
CA CYS A 380 -17.52 -6.76 6.25
C CYS A 380 -17.22 -6.62 7.74
N TYR A 381 -16.66 -7.68 8.34
CA TYR A 381 -16.16 -7.61 9.69
C TYR A 381 -14.99 -6.63 9.79
N GLY A 382 -14.99 -5.81 10.82
CA GLY A 382 -14.00 -4.77 11.07
C GLY A 382 -14.43 -3.39 10.57
N PHE A 383 -15.57 -3.27 9.88
CA PHE A 383 -16.04 -1.99 9.31
C PHE A 383 -17.08 -1.28 10.19
N ASN A 384 -17.54 -1.92 11.26
CA ASN A 384 -18.52 -1.36 12.19
C ASN A 384 -17.86 -0.91 13.48
N ALA A 385 -18.48 0.04 14.17
CA ALA A 385 -17.95 0.64 15.39
C ALA A 385 -17.69 -0.40 16.50
N ASP A 386 -18.55 -1.42 16.57
CA ASP A 386 -18.52 -2.48 17.58
C ASP A 386 -17.67 -3.71 17.19
N ASP A 387 -17.09 -3.73 15.98
CA ASP A 387 -16.26 -4.85 15.54
C ASP A 387 -14.95 -4.89 16.31
N VAL A 388 -14.62 -6.06 16.87
CA VAL A 388 -13.43 -6.27 17.72
C VAL A 388 -12.21 -6.54 16.87
N MET A 389 -11.17 -5.74 17.07
CA MET A 389 -9.95 -5.79 16.29
C MET A 389 -8.89 -6.70 16.93
N VAL A 390 -7.86 -7.05 16.17
CA VAL A 390 -6.76 -7.93 16.60
C VAL A 390 -5.78 -7.30 17.61
N TRP A 391 -6.15 -6.15 18.18
CA TRP A 391 -5.31 -5.31 19.01
C TRP A 391 -5.69 -5.40 20.47
N GLN A 392 -4.70 -5.44 21.37
CA GLN A 392 -4.95 -5.72 22.78
C GLN A 392 -3.88 -5.18 23.74
N GLY A 393 -4.25 -4.66 24.91
CA GLY A 393 -3.27 -4.25 25.93
C GLY A 393 -2.58 -2.91 25.66
N PHE A 394 -3.27 -1.93 25.07
CA PHE A 394 -2.70 -0.60 24.82
C PHE A 394 -2.56 0.24 26.10
N LEU A 395 -3.37 -0.04 27.12
CA LEU A 395 -3.41 0.72 28.38
C LEU A 395 -2.71 -0.04 29.53
N GLY A 396 -1.84 -1.00 29.19
CA GLY A 396 -1.08 -1.81 30.15
C GLY A 396 -1.85 -3.01 30.70
N GLU A 397 -2.93 -3.43 30.03
CA GLU A 397 -3.64 -4.66 30.36
C GLU A 397 -2.77 -5.89 30.04
N GLU A 398 -2.71 -6.84 30.98
CA GLU A 398 -1.90 -8.06 30.85
C GLU A 398 -2.66 -9.28 31.41
N GLY A 399 -2.23 -10.49 31.02
CA GLY A 399 -2.76 -11.71 31.62
C GLY A 399 -4.23 -11.94 31.30
N ASP A 400 -5.00 -12.25 32.34
CA ASP A 400 -6.46 -12.46 32.24
C ASP A 400 -7.24 -11.14 32.03
N ASP A 401 -6.59 -9.99 32.22
CA ASP A 401 -7.19 -8.66 32.04
C ASP A 401 -7.00 -8.11 30.60
N LEU A 402 -6.33 -8.87 29.73
CA LEU A 402 -6.04 -8.50 28.35
C LEU A 402 -7.34 -8.19 27.57
N HIS A 403 -7.47 -6.94 27.14
CA HIS A 403 -8.68 -6.44 26.47
C HIS A 403 -8.43 -6.27 24.97
N PHE A 404 -9.32 -6.83 24.14
CA PHE A 404 -9.35 -6.58 22.70
C PHE A 404 -10.27 -5.39 22.42
N TYR A 405 -9.81 -4.46 21.59
CA TYR A 405 -10.53 -3.20 21.37
C TYR A 405 -11.46 -3.26 20.17
N THR A 406 -12.63 -2.64 20.27
CA THR A 406 -13.48 -2.35 19.11
C THR A 406 -12.93 -1.17 18.30
N GLN A 407 -13.44 -0.96 17.09
CA GLN A 407 -13.08 0.22 16.28
C GLN A 407 -13.38 1.54 16.99
N GLN A 408 -14.54 1.63 17.65
CA GLN A 408 -14.90 2.80 18.44
C GLN A 408 -13.93 3.00 19.62
N GLU A 409 -13.58 1.93 20.33
CA GLU A 409 -12.62 2.02 21.44
C GLU A 409 -11.24 2.48 20.96
N LEU A 410 -10.76 2.00 19.81
CA LEU A 410 -9.50 2.49 19.21
C LEU A 410 -9.59 3.97 18.84
N LEU A 411 -10.70 4.42 18.25
CA LEU A 411 -10.93 5.82 17.89
C LEU A 411 -10.91 6.75 19.13
N ASP A 412 -11.43 6.25 20.25
CA ASP A 412 -11.45 6.98 21.52
C ASP A 412 -10.08 6.96 22.22
N ILE A 413 -9.40 5.82 22.23
CA ILE A 413 -8.12 5.66 22.93
C ILE A 413 -7.02 6.47 22.25
N PHE A 414 -6.99 6.51 20.92
CA PHE A 414 -6.00 7.31 20.19
C PHE A 414 -6.39 8.77 20.02
N SER A 415 -7.46 9.23 20.68
CA SER A 415 -7.76 10.65 20.76
C SER A 415 -6.58 11.43 21.35
N PRO A 416 -6.17 12.58 20.76
CA PRO A 416 -5.14 13.42 21.34
C PRO A 416 -5.55 14.02 22.70
N SER A 417 -6.85 13.96 23.06
CA SER A 417 -7.34 14.36 24.38
C SER A 417 -7.34 13.23 25.42
N ASN A 418 -7.00 12.00 25.04
CA ASN A 418 -6.97 10.87 25.96
C ASN A 418 -5.72 10.90 26.84
N ALA A 419 -5.91 11.10 28.14
CA ALA A 419 -4.80 11.12 29.10
C ALA A 419 -4.23 9.72 29.41
N ALA A 420 -4.94 8.64 29.06
CA ALA A 420 -4.51 7.27 29.35
C ALA A 420 -3.42 6.77 28.38
N LEU A 421 -3.37 7.33 27.17
CA LEU A 421 -2.34 7.05 26.18
C LEU A 421 -1.79 8.37 25.63
N PRO A 422 -0.99 9.12 26.43
CA PRO A 422 -0.55 10.44 26.05
C PRO A 422 0.47 10.32 24.90
N TYR A 423 0.03 10.69 23.70
CA TYR A 423 0.86 10.76 22.51
C TYR A 423 0.71 12.15 21.89
N MET A 424 1.83 12.78 21.54
CA MET A 424 1.86 14.11 20.95
C MET A 424 2.92 14.16 19.85
N HIS A 425 2.59 14.79 18.73
CA HIS A 425 3.55 15.07 17.68
C HIS A 425 4.45 16.25 18.09
N ASP A 426 5.68 16.26 17.60
CA ASP A 426 6.66 17.33 17.81
C ASP A 426 6.16 18.70 17.31
N SER A 427 5.34 18.71 16.26
CA SER A 427 4.73 19.88 15.65
C SER A 427 3.37 19.54 15.05
N LEU A 428 2.42 20.47 15.17
CA LEU A 428 1.14 20.48 14.44
C LEU A 428 1.06 21.66 13.47
N ASP A 429 2.22 22.19 13.06
CA ASP A 429 2.33 23.27 12.08
C ASP A 429 2.27 22.72 10.64
N PHE A 430 1.28 23.16 9.88
CA PHE A 430 1.08 22.84 8.46
C PHE A 430 1.23 24.10 7.58
N SER A 431 1.77 25.20 8.11
CA SER A 431 1.88 26.47 7.40
C SER A 431 2.86 26.46 6.23
N TYR A 432 3.70 25.43 6.10
CA TYR A 432 4.61 25.25 4.96
C TYR A 432 3.89 25.09 3.62
N CYS A 433 2.61 24.72 3.62
CA CYS A 433 1.76 24.67 2.42
C CYS A 433 1.03 25.99 2.12
N SER A 434 1.20 27.03 2.93
CA SER A 434 0.56 28.35 2.73
C SER A 434 1.36 29.31 1.83
N GLY A 435 2.34 28.81 1.09
CA GLY A 435 3.37 29.58 0.36
C GLY A 435 3.09 29.83 -1.11
#